data_AF-A0A422P125-F1
#
_entry.id   AF-A0A422P125-F1
#
_cell.length_a   1.000
_cell.length_b   1.000
_cell.length_c   1.000
_cell.angle_alpha   90.00
_cell.angle_beta   90.00
_cell.angle_gamma   90.00
#
_symmetry.space_group_name_H-M   'P 1'
#
loop_
_entity.id
_entity.type
_entity.pdbx_description
1 polymer ?
#
loop_
_entity_poly.entity_id
_entity_poly.type
_entity_poly.pdbx_seq_one_letter_code
_entity_poly.pdbx_strand_id
1 'polypeptide(L)'
;MTSKSMSRSSPAVLDVEKGDAAELKDDEFVALEQRARAALEDLAANGEREEVSTAEYTRTLREYRQACQVRARYVEADLVQQVLRHLRLDEETRHVRGLTEQQMQERQALEDAHREEFMEFHRVWNARIEAFEEQQMELETALLERQNAELQAFYKEMNDLTPNTAKCSRGLLDARAVEHILAAQREYARAHRTKLKADRLEAKDVERFMQAKIELFERREELLRQKQQQELRVLNNKIERRRAEFERLRKKELDLLFQRYLNIRRELELQQNIIRNKTGTILLKHASNTKSDASGSAALVESAGSGAFGLTVKRRHFDDTTQRSSPSAPQENRG
;
A
#
# COMPACT_ATOMS: atom_id res chain seq x y z
N MET A 1 96.21 73.05 -28.43
CA MET A 1 94.75 72.86 -28.61
C MET A 1 94.41 71.43 -28.22
N THR A 2 93.67 71.29 -27.13
CA THR A 2 93.20 70.07 -26.48
C THR A 2 91.99 69.47 -27.20
N SER A 3 91.87 68.12 -27.21
CA SER A 3 90.66 67.25 -27.18
C SER A 3 91.08 65.87 -27.74
N LYS A 4 91.24 64.76 -27.00
CA LYS A 4 90.34 63.96 -26.14
C LYS A 4 89.06 63.53 -26.86
N SER A 5 89.06 62.31 -27.43
CA SER A 5 87.85 61.57 -27.74
C SER A 5 87.86 60.24 -26.98
N MET A 6 86.82 60.06 -26.18
CA MET A 6 86.58 58.95 -25.27
C MET A 6 85.82 57.84 -25.98
N SER A 7 86.23 56.60 -25.72
CA SER A 7 85.45 55.39 -25.94
C SER A 7 84.12 55.48 -25.19
N ARG A 8 82.99 55.29 -25.87
CA ARG A 8 81.68 55.05 -25.26
C ARG A 8 81.17 53.67 -25.67
N SER A 9 81.02 52.84 -24.65
CA SER A 9 80.27 51.59 -24.64
C SER A 9 78.80 51.87 -24.96
N SER A 10 78.21 51.12 -25.89
CA SER A 10 76.77 51.12 -26.19
C SER A 10 75.99 50.34 -25.12
N PRO A 11 74.91 50.90 -24.57
CA PRO A 11 73.81 50.15 -23.95
C PRO A 11 72.55 50.35 -24.81
N ALA A 12 72.26 49.42 -25.72
CA ALA A 12 71.10 49.55 -26.62
C ALA A 12 70.35 48.22 -26.87
N VAL A 13 70.47 47.24 -25.99
CA VAL A 13 69.87 45.90 -26.20
C VAL A 13 68.82 45.52 -25.15
N LEU A 14 68.44 46.40 -24.22
CA LEU A 14 67.51 46.05 -23.12
C LEU A 14 66.10 46.65 -23.22
N ASP A 15 65.78 47.47 -24.23
CA ASP A 15 64.46 48.11 -24.36
C ASP A 15 63.58 47.55 -25.52
N VAL A 16 64.12 46.70 -26.41
CA VAL A 16 63.33 46.12 -27.52
C VAL A 16 62.51 44.91 -27.06
N GLU A 17 63.05 44.05 -26.20
CA GLU A 17 62.31 42.88 -25.68
C GLU A 17 61.12 43.25 -24.78
N LYS A 18 61.10 44.46 -24.21
CA LYS A 18 59.97 44.98 -23.44
C LYS A 18 58.81 45.46 -24.32
N GLY A 19 59.08 45.88 -25.56
CA GLY A 19 58.08 46.33 -26.52
C GLY A 19 57.31 45.15 -27.12
N ASP A 20 58.03 44.15 -27.66
CA ASP A 20 57.43 42.94 -28.24
C ASP A 20 56.63 42.13 -27.21
N ALA A 21 57.14 42.04 -25.97
CA ALA A 21 56.43 41.39 -24.87
C ALA A 21 55.22 42.18 -24.34
N ALA A 22 55.08 43.46 -24.69
CA ALA A 22 53.91 44.27 -24.35
C ALA A 22 52.83 44.14 -25.43
N GLU A 23 53.21 44.15 -26.72
CA GLU A 23 52.28 43.96 -27.84
C GLU A 23 51.67 42.55 -27.83
N LEU A 24 52.46 41.50 -27.56
CA LEU A 24 51.94 40.13 -27.41
C LEU A 24 50.95 39.99 -26.24
N LYS A 25 51.17 40.71 -25.14
CA LYS A 25 50.25 40.70 -23.99
C LYS A 25 48.94 41.43 -24.28
N ASP A 26 48.99 42.44 -25.15
CA ASP A 26 47.80 43.16 -25.61
C ASP A 26 47.01 42.34 -26.63
N ASP A 27 47.66 41.61 -27.53
CA ASP A 27 47.01 40.67 -28.45
C ASP A 27 46.33 39.50 -27.70
N GLU A 28 47.01 38.91 -26.71
CA GLU A 28 46.45 37.88 -25.84
C GLU A 28 45.20 38.37 -25.07
N PHE A 29 45.18 39.65 -24.72
CA PHE A 29 44.03 40.25 -24.03
C PHE A 29 42.86 40.52 -24.96
N VAL A 30 43.11 41.00 -26.17
CA VAL A 30 42.06 41.22 -27.18
C VAL A 30 41.39 39.89 -27.52
N ALA A 31 42.16 38.80 -27.62
CA ALA A 31 41.60 37.46 -27.80
C ALA A 31 40.75 37.00 -26.60
N LEU A 32 41.20 37.30 -25.37
CA LEU A 32 40.45 37.00 -24.15
C LEU A 32 39.15 37.82 -24.03
N GLU A 33 39.18 39.09 -24.42
CA GLU A 33 38.04 40.00 -24.46
C GLU A 33 36.99 39.55 -25.48
N GLN A 34 37.42 39.12 -26.67
CA GLN A 34 36.54 38.55 -27.69
C GLN A 34 35.88 37.26 -27.19
N ARG A 35 36.65 36.37 -26.53
CA ARG A 35 36.11 35.14 -25.94
C ARG A 35 35.14 35.42 -24.79
N ALA A 36 35.40 36.42 -23.97
CA ALA A 36 34.50 36.85 -22.89
C ALA A 36 33.21 37.49 -23.43
N ARG A 37 33.29 38.30 -24.51
CA ARG A 37 32.12 38.86 -25.19
C ARG A 37 31.25 37.78 -25.83
N ALA A 38 31.86 36.84 -26.55
CA ALA A 38 31.14 35.70 -27.11
C ALA A 38 30.43 34.89 -26.01
N ALA A 39 31.11 34.64 -24.88
CA ALA A 39 30.50 34.01 -23.72
C ALA A 39 29.30 34.82 -23.18
N LEU A 40 29.40 36.15 -23.08
CA LEU A 40 28.28 36.99 -22.61
C LEU A 40 27.10 37.03 -23.60
N GLU A 41 27.37 37.03 -24.90
CA GLU A 41 26.35 36.97 -25.96
C GLU A 41 25.63 35.62 -25.96
N ASP A 42 26.37 34.52 -25.84
CA ASP A 42 25.81 33.18 -25.70
C ASP A 42 24.96 33.05 -24.43
N LEU A 43 25.43 33.64 -23.32
CA LEU A 43 24.68 33.69 -22.07
C LEU A 43 23.38 34.49 -22.21
N ALA A 44 23.34 35.53 -23.04
CA ALA A 44 22.14 36.33 -23.29
C ALA A 44 21.16 35.64 -24.26
N ALA A 45 21.66 34.85 -25.22
CA ALA A 45 20.86 34.16 -26.22
C ALA A 45 20.25 32.84 -25.72
N ASN A 46 20.95 32.10 -24.85
CA ASN A 46 20.54 30.75 -24.43
C ASN A 46 20.00 30.72 -22.99
N GLY A 47 18.67 30.58 -22.86
CA GLY A 47 17.94 30.52 -21.59
C GLY A 47 18.04 29.19 -20.84
N GLU A 48 18.28 28.08 -21.55
CA GLU A 48 18.50 26.74 -20.97
C GLU A 48 19.96 26.36 -21.22
N ARG A 49 20.74 26.13 -20.17
CA ARG A 49 22.19 25.91 -20.27
C ARG A 49 22.58 24.57 -19.68
N GLU A 50 23.43 23.86 -20.40
CA GLU A 50 24.10 22.65 -19.94
C GLU A 50 25.19 22.99 -18.90
N GLU A 51 25.35 22.16 -17.86
CA GLU A 51 26.30 22.38 -16.75
C GLU A 51 27.76 22.50 -17.21
N VAL A 52 28.13 21.83 -18.30
CA VAL A 52 29.48 21.87 -18.88
C VAL A 52 29.75 23.25 -19.49
N SER A 53 28.75 23.82 -20.16
CA SER A 53 28.84 25.13 -20.81
C SER A 53 28.93 26.26 -19.76
N THR A 54 28.20 26.18 -18.63
CA THR A 54 28.27 27.20 -17.57
C THR A 54 29.60 27.21 -16.82
N ALA A 55 30.25 26.06 -16.64
CA ALA A 55 31.57 25.96 -16.02
C ALA A 55 32.68 26.62 -16.89
N GLU A 56 32.62 26.42 -18.20
CA GLU A 56 33.56 27.02 -19.16
C GLU A 56 33.40 28.54 -19.27
N TYR A 57 32.15 29.03 -19.30
CA TYR A 57 31.86 30.46 -19.25
C TYR A 57 32.33 31.09 -17.94
N THR A 58 32.09 30.43 -16.81
CA THR A 58 32.54 30.88 -15.49
C THR A 58 34.07 30.99 -15.41
N ARG A 59 34.80 30.04 -16.00
CA ARG A 59 36.27 30.07 -16.08
C ARG A 59 36.75 31.25 -16.94
N THR A 60 36.22 31.38 -18.14
CA THR A 60 36.57 32.44 -19.09
C THR A 60 36.32 33.84 -18.50
N LEU A 61 35.18 34.04 -17.84
CA LEU A 61 34.83 35.31 -17.20
C LEU A 61 35.70 35.62 -15.97
N ARG A 62 36.17 34.61 -15.23
CA ARG A 62 37.14 34.80 -14.12
C ARG A 62 38.51 35.24 -14.64
N GLU A 63 38.99 34.62 -15.72
CA GLU A 63 40.25 34.96 -16.39
C GLU A 63 40.17 36.40 -16.94
N TYR A 64 39.06 36.76 -17.61
CA TYR A 64 38.81 38.12 -18.11
C TYR A 64 38.75 39.17 -16.98
N ARG A 65 38.05 38.87 -15.88
CA ARG A 65 38.01 39.75 -14.70
C ARG A 65 39.41 40.03 -14.14
N GLN A 66 40.25 39.00 -14.00
CA GLN A 66 41.64 39.14 -13.52
C GLN A 66 42.46 40.00 -14.46
N ALA A 67 42.31 39.82 -15.78
CA ALA A 67 43.02 40.62 -16.78
C ALA A 67 42.58 42.11 -16.77
N CYS A 68 41.29 42.39 -16.56
CA CYS A 68 40.78 43.76 -16.37
C CYS A 68 41.33 44.41 -15.09
N GLN A 69 41.51 43.64 -14.00
CA GLN A 69 42.11 44.14 -12.74
C GLN A 69 43.57 44.53 -12.90
N VAL A 70 44.38 43.71 -13.57
CA VAL A 70 45.80 43.98 -13.83
C VAL A 70 45.97 45.25 -14.68
N ARG A 71 45.02 45.52 -15.60
CA ARG A 71 45.00 46.71 -16.46
C ARG A 71 44.25 47.92 -15.88
N ALA A 72 43.84 47.87 -14.60
CA ALA A 72 43.09 48.94 -13.92
C ALA A 72 41.73 49.33 -14.55
N ARG A 73 41.11 48.43 -15.34
CA ARG A 73 39.74 48.60 -15.88
C ARG A 73 38.70 48.08 -14.90
N TYR A 74 38.47 48.87 -13.84
CA TYR A 74 37.63 48.46 -12.71
C TYR A 74 36.13 48.39 -13.03
N VAL A 75 35.63 49.23 -13.94
CA VAL A 75 34.20 49.24 -14.32
C VAL A 75 33.81 47.94 -15.04
N GLU A 76 34.64 47.50 -15.99
CA GLU A 76 34.44 46.22 -16.70
C GLU A 76 34.60 45.03 -15.75
N ALA A 77 35.58 45.09 -14.84
CA ALA A 77 35.79 44.06 -13.84
C ALA A 77 34.60 43.91 -12.88
N ASP A 78 33.93 45.03 -12.52
CA ASP A 78 32.74 45.01 -11.67
C ASP A 78 31.52 44.44 -12.40
N LEU A 79 31.30 44.82 -13.67
CA LEU A 79 30.23 44.24 -14.49
C LEU A 79 30.37 42.72 -14.63
N VAL A 80 31.58 42.24 -14.94
CA VAL A 80 31.88 40.80 -15.04
C VAL A 80 31.71 40.12 -13.68
N GLN A 81 32.06 40.80 -12.60
CA GLN A 81 31.83 40.30 -11.25
C GLN A 81 30.35 40.15 -10.91
N GLN A 82 29.49 41.08 -11.35
CA GLN A 82 28.04 40.99 -11.19
C GLN A 82 27.46 39.83 -12.01
N VAL A 83 27.90 39.65 -13.26
CA VAL A 83 27.50 38.52 -14.10
C VAL A 83 27.92 37.19 -13.46
N LEU A 84 29.16 37.07 -12.98
CA LEU A 84 29.63 35.87 -12.26
C LEU A 84 28.82 35.56 -10.99
N ARG A 85 28.32 36.58 -10.28
CA ARG A 85 27.40 36.39 -9.13
C ARG A 85 26.05 35.86 -9.59
N HIS A 86 25.49 36.41 -10.67
CA HIS A 86 24.23 35.93 -11.26
C HIS A 86 24.32 34.50 -11.78
N LEU A 87 25.39 34.16 -12.53
CA LEU A 87 25.62 32.80 -13.03
C LEU A 87 25.69 31.78 -11.90
N ARG A 88 26.37 32.12 -10.81
CA ARG A 88 26.45 31.27 -9.62
C ARG A 88 25.08 31.06 -8.97
N LEU A 89 24.28 32.13 -8.84
CA LEU A 89 22.93 32.03 -8.29
C LEU A 89 22.01 31.19 -9.18
N ASP A 90 22.14 31.31 -10.50
CA ASP A 90 21.38 30.52 -11.48
C ASP A 90 21.73 29.03 -11.40
N GLU A 91 23.03 28.70 -11.31
CA GLU A 91 23.50 27.32 -11.10
C GLU A 91 22.97 26.71 -9.80
N GLU A 92 23.05 27.45 -8.69
CA GLU A 92 22.54 27.01 -7.41
C GLU A 92 21.00 26.84 -7.43
N THR A 93 20.29 27.72 -8.13
CA THR A 93 18.84 27.62 -8.32
C THR A 93 18.47 26.39 -9.15
N ARG A 94 19.21 26.08 -10.22
CA ARG A 94 19.04 24.85 -11.00
C ARG A 94 19.31 23.61 -10.16
N HIS A 95 20.38 23.63 -9.36
CA HIS A 95 20.70 22.55 -8.44
C HIS A 95 19.55 22.29 -7.44
N VAL A 96 18.94 23.34 -6.89
CA VAL A 96 17.77 23.20 -5.99
C VAL A 96 16.56 22.63 -6.71
N ARG A 97 16.31 23.03 -7.97
CA ARG A 97 15.21 22.47 -8.78
C ARG A 97 15.44 20.97 -9.03
N GLY A 98 16.64 20.59 -9.47
CA GLY A 98 17.00 19.18 -9.68
C GLY A 98 16.87 18.35 -8.41
N LEU A 99 17.32 18.87 -7.27
CA LEU A 99 17.12 18.21 -5.98
C LEU A 99 15.63 18.05 -5.64
N THR A 100 14.81 19.07 -5.89
CA THR A 100 13.37 19.01 -5.62
C THR A 100 12.68 17.95 -6.48
N GLU A 101 13.09 17.84 -7.74
CA GLU A 101 12.60 16.81 -8.66
C GLU A 101 13.01 15.41 -8.20
N GLN A 102 14.28 15.21 -7.80
CA GLN A 102 14.74 13.95 -7.21
C GLN A 102 13.93 13.57 -5.98
N GLN A 103 13.69 14.52 -5.06
CA GLN A 103 12.88 14.29 -3.87
C GLN A 103 11.43 13.88 -4.20
N MET A 104 10.86 14.44 -5.27
CA MET A 104 9.54 14.07 -5.77
C MET A 104 9.55 12.65 -6.34
N GLN A 105 10.55 12.30 -7.15
CA GLN A 105 10.71 10.96 -7.71
C GLN A 105 10.90 9.90 -6.62
N GLU A 106 11.70 10.18 -5.58
CA GLU A 106 11.88 9.29 -4.43
C GLU A 106 10.56 9.01 -3.70
N ARG A 107 9.73 10.05 -3.50
CA ARG A 107 8.41 9.89 -2.87
C ARG A 107 7.48 9.05 -3.73
N GLN A 108 7.45 9.32 -5.03
CA GLN A 108 6.64 8.57 -5.97
C GLN A 108 7.06 7.09 -5.99
N ALA A 109 8.36 6.81 -6.08
CA ALA A 109 8.88 5.46 -6.06
C ALA A 109 8.54 4.72 -4.75
N LEU A 110 8.59 5.41 -3.61
CA LEU A 110 8.20 4.85 -2.32
C LEU A 110 6.69 4.54 -2.26
N GLU A 111 5.85 5.42 -2.79
CA GLU A 111 4.39 5.19 -2.87
C GLU A 111 4.06 4.03 -3.81
N ASP A 112 4.74 3.94 -4.94
CA ASP A 112 4.56 2.87 -5.93
C ASP A 112 4.98 1.52 -5.35
N ALA A 113 6.15 1.44 -4.71
CA ALA A 113 6.60 0.24 -4.01
C ALA A 113 5.63 -0.17 -2.89
N HIS A 114 5.11 0.78 -2.10
CA HIS A 114 4.12 0.46 -1.08
C HIS A 114 2.81 -0.06 -1.68
N ARG A 115 2.37 0.50 -2.81
CA ARG A 115 1.15 0.05 -3.51
C ARG A 115 1.32 -1.39 -4.02
N GLU A 116 2.48 -1.73 -4.56
CA GLU A 116 2.80 -3.09 -4.99
C GLU A 116 2.79 -4.07 -3.81
N GLU A 117 3.44 -3.71 -2.70
CA GLU A 117 3.43 -4.54 -1.48
C GLU A 117 2.02 -4.73 -0.92
N PHE A 118 1.19 -3.68 -0.97
CA PHE A 118 -0.20 -3.74 -0.55
C PHE A 118 -1.02 -4.67 -1.46
N MET A 119 -0.86 -4.57 -2.78
CA MET A 119 -1.51 -5.47 -3.73
C MET A 119 -1.08 -6.92 -3.52
N GLU A 120 0.21 -7.18 -3.31
CA GLU A 120 0.73 -8.52 -3.04
C GLU A 120 0.21 -9.07 -1.71
N PHE A 121 0.19 -8.24 -0.65
CA PHE A 121 -0.42 -8.59 0.63
C PHE A 121 -1.87 -9.05 0.45
N HIS A 122 -2.67 -8.27 -0.29
CA HIS A 122 -4.06 -8.63 -0.57
C HIS A 122 -4.18 -9.92 -1.38
N ARG A 123 -3.34 -10.11 -2.40
CA ARG A 123 -3.31 -11.32 -3.22
C ARG A 123 -3.03 -12.57 -2.39
N VAL A 124 -1.96 -12.54 -1.58
CA VAL A 124 -1.56 -13.65 -0.71
C VAL A 124 -2.64 -13.96 0.32
N TRP A 125 -3.22 -12.93 0.96
CA TRP A 125 -4.26 -13.13 1.96
C TRP A 125 -5.57 -13.64 1.37
N ASN A 126 -5.97 -13.16 0.19
CA ASN A 126 -7.15 -13.66 -0.49
C ASN A 126 -6.98 -15.13 -0.87
N ALA A 127 -5.83 -15.51 -1.46
CA ALA A 127 -5.53 -16.91 -1.78
C ALA A 127 -5.53 -17.81 -0.52
N ARG A 128 -5.00 -17.31 0.60
CA ARG A 128 -5.01 -18.03 1.88
C ARG A 128 -6.42 -18.22 2.44
N ILE A 129 -7.28 -17.22 2.31
CA ILE A 129 -8.70 -17.29 2.71
C ILE A 129 -9.45 -18.26 1.80
N GLU A 130 -9.26 -18.17 0.48
CA GLU A 130 -9.87 -19.07 -0.50
C GLU A 130 -9.52 -20.54 -0.20
N ALA A 131 -8.24 -20.85 0.01
CA ALA A 131 -7.81 -22.21 0.37
C ALA A 131 -8.41 -22.69 1.71
N PHE A 132 -8.56 -21.78 2.69
CA PHE A 132 -9.21 -22.12 3.95
C PHE A 132 -10.71 -22.41 3.75
N GLU A 133 -11.41 -21.59 2.98
CA GLU A 133 -12.84 -21.76 2.68
C GLU A 133 -13.09 -23.04 1.90
N GLU A 134 -12.26 -23.35 0.90
CA GLU A 134 -12.32 -24.62 0.16
C GLU A 134 -12.18 -25.83 1.09
N GLN A 135 -11.18 -25.83 1.97
CA GLN A 135 -11.02 -26.88 2.98
C GLN A 135 -12.21 -26.98 3.95
N GLN A 136 -12.85 -25.85 4.31
CA GLN A 136 -14.03 -25.90 5.19
C GLN A 136 -15.24 -26.48 4.44
N MET A 137 -15.42 -26.13 3.17
CA MET A 137 -16.45 -26.68 2.32
C MET A 137 -16.30 -28.20 2.16
N GLU A 138 -15.08 -28.70 1.93
CA GLU A 138 -14.80 -30.14 1.87
C GLU A 138 -15.13 -30.88 3.18
N LEU A 139 -14.82 -30.26 4.32
CA LEU A 139 -15.14 -30.85 5.63
C LEU A 139 -16.64 -30.88 5.89
N GLU A 140 -17.37 -29.84 5.49
CA GLU A 140 -18.82 -29.77 5.61
C GLU A 140 -19.50 -30.78 4.69
N THR A 141 -19.09 -30.89 3.43
CA THR A 141 -19.65 -31.88 2.50
C THR A 141 -19.39 -33.31 2.98
N ALA A 142 -18.16 -33.63 3.40
CA ALA A 142 -17.84 -34.94 3.95
C ALA A 142 -18.67 -35.29 5.20
N LEU A 143 -18.93 -34.31 6.07
CA LEU A 143 -19.81 -34.50 7.23
C LEU A 143 -21.24 -34.78 6.78
N LEU A 144 -21.80 -34.00 5.85
CA LEU A 144 -23.15 -34.18 5.35
C LEU A 144 -23.32 -35.53 4.62
N GLU A 145 -22.33 -35.95 3.84
CA GLU A 145 -22.32 -37.26 3.18
C GLU A 145 -22.34 -38.40 4.21
N ARG A 146 -21.52 -38.30 5.27
CA ARG A 146 -21.54 -39.27 6.37
C ARG A 146 -22.89 -39.31 7.08
N GLN A 147 -23.48 -38.15 7.37
CA GLN A 147 -24.79 -38.04 8.01
C GLN A 147 -25.90 -38.62 7.13
N ASN A 148 -25.86 -38.39 5.83
CA ASN A 148 -26.78 -38.96 4.86
C ASN A 148 -26.63 -40.50 4.77
N ALA A 149 -25.40 -41.02 4.75
CA ALA A 149 -25.15 -42.46 4.78
C ALA A 149 -25.68 -43.12 6.07
N GLU A 150 -25.51 -42.46 7.23
CA GLU A 150 -26.06 -42.92 8.52
C GLU A 150 -27.61 -42.94 8.49
N LEU A 151 -28.25 -41.92 7.91
CA LEU A 151 -29.70 -41.89 7.73
C LEU A 151 -30.20 -42.98 6.77
N GLN A 152 -29.52 -43.20 5.65
CA GLN A 152 -29.87 -44.27 4.71
C GLN A 152 -29.72 -45.66 5.35
N ALA A 153 -28.67 -45.88 6.13
CA ALA A 153 -28.49 -47.13 6.88
C ALA A 153 -29.62 -47.31 7.92
N PHE A 154 -29.99 -46.24 8.62
CA PHE A 154 -31.10 -46.23 9.58
C PHE A 154 -32.44 -46.58 8.91
N TYR A 155 -32.77 -46.01 7.75
CA TYR A 155 -34.00 -46.35 7.04
C TYR A 155 -33.99 -47.77 6.47
N LYS A 156 -32.82 -48.30 6.07
CA LYS A 156 -32.68 -49.70 5.68
C LYS A 156 -32.95 -50.63 6.87
N GLU A 157 -32.35 -50.36 8.03
CA GLU A 157 -32.65 -51.08 9.28
C GLU A 157 -34.14 -51.05 9.62
N MET A 158 -34.80 -49.90 9.40
CA MET A 158 -36.25 -49.75 9.59
C MET A 158 -37.07 -50.66 8.67
N ASN A 159 -36.69 -50.77 7.40
CA ASN A 159 -37.38 -51.61 6.42
C ASN A 159 -37.11 -53.11 6.65
N ASP A 160 -35.90 -53.47 7.05
CA ASP A 160 -35.48 -54.86 7.27
C ASP A 160 -36.09 -55.48 8.54
N LEU A 161 -36.50 -54.65 9.51
CA LEU A 161 -37.25 -55.06 10.69
C LEU A 161 -38.68 -55.49 10.29
N THR A 162 -38.80 -56.73 9.81
CA THR A 162 -40.07 -57.37 9.47
C THR A 162 -40.89 -57.73 10.72
N PRO A 163 -42.23 -57.73 10.63
CA PRO A 163 -43.12 -58.13 11.73
C PRO A 163 -43.03 -59.60 12.14
N ASN A 164 -42.19 -60.40 11.48
CA ASN A 164 -42.30 -61.86 11.47
C ASN A 164 -41.88 -62.59 12.75
N THR A 165 -41.52 -61.90 13.84
CA THR A 165 -41.20 -62.54 15.13
C THR A 165 -41.68 -61.76 16.35
N ALA A 166 -42.60 -60.81 16.17
CA ALA A 166 -43.32 -60.28 17.32
C ALA A 166 -44.15 -61.43 17.88
N LYS A 167 -43.72 -61.98 19.02
CA LYS A 167 -44.34 -63.13 19.70
C LYS A 167 -45.86 -62.98 19.64
N CYS A 168 -46.51 -63.75 18.74
CA CYS A 168 -47.95 -63.75 18.58
C CYS A 168 -48.59 -63.83 19.97
N SER A 169 -49.66 -63.08 20.21
CA SER A 169 -50.31 -63.16 21.51
C SER A 169 -50.64 -64.63 21.80
N ARG A 170 -50.46 -65.05 23.06
CA ARG A 170 -50.74 -66.42 23.47
C ARG A 170 -52.16 -66.86 23.05
N GLY A 171 -53.12 -65.93 23.10
CA GLY A 171 -54.48 -66.16 22.61
C GLY A 171 -54.61 -66.37 21.10
N LEU A 172 -53.74 -65.79 20.26
CA LEU A 172 -53.69 -66.07 18.82
C LEU A 172 -53.15 -67.48 18.55
N LEU A 173 -52.07 -67.88 19.25
CA LEU A 173 -51.49 -69.22 19.14
C LEU A 173 -52.50 -70.29 19.58
N ASP A 174 -53.16 -70.08 20.71
CA ASP A 174 -54.20 -70.97 21.23
C ASP A 174 -55.40 -71.05 20.26
N ALA A 175 -55.82 -69.93 19.65
CA ALA A 175 -56.91 -69.91 18.67
C ALA A 175 -56.53 -70.65 17.37
N ARG A 176 -55.30 -70.52 16.88
CA ARG A 176 -54.78 -71.26 15.71
C ARG A 176 -54.64 -72.76 16.00
N ALA A 177 -54.23 -73.14 17.20
CA ALA A 177 -54.19 -74.54 17.62
C ALA A 177 -55.60 -75.16 17.66
N VAL A 178 -56.58 -74.45 18.23
CA VAL A 178 -57.99 -74.89 18.25
C VAL A 178 -58.58 -74.95 16.85
N GLU A 179 -58.27 -73.98 15.98
CA GLU A 179 -58.65 -74.01 14.56
C GLU A 179 -58.16 -75.30 13.88
N HIS A 180 -56.89 -75.65 14.05
CA HIS A 180 -56.28 -76.84 13.46
C HIS A 180 -56.90 -78.15 13.99
N ILE A 181 -57.17 -78.22 15.30
CA ILE A 181 -57.83 -79.38 15.91
C ILE A 181 -59.26 -79.54 15.36
N LEU A 182 -60.04 -78.46 15.28
CA LEU A 182 -61.41 -78.48 14.74
C LEU A 182 -61.44 -78.83 13.25
N ALA A 183 -60.45 -78.37 12.48
CA ALA A 183 -60.29 -78.73 11.08
C ALA A 183 -59.97 -80.23 10.91
N ALA A 184 -59.07 -80.78 11.74
CA ALA A 184 -58.74 -82.20 11.74
C ALA A 184 -59.94 -83.09 12.13
N GLN A 185 -60.80 -82.60 13.03
CA GLN A 185 -62.06 -83.25 13.42
C GLN A 185 -63.19 -83.09 12.37
N ARG A 186 -62.93 -82.41 11.24
CA ARG A 186 -63.89 -82.10 10.16
C ARG A 186 -65.06 -81.20 10.59
N GLU A 187 -64.93 -80.49 11.71
CA GLU A 187 -65.91 -79.51 12.18
C GLU A 187 -65.69 -78.14 11.50
N TYR A 188 -65.86 -78.09 10.17
CA TYR A 188 -65.51 -76.90 9.36
C TYR A 188 -66.24 -75.62 9.76
N ALA A 189 -67.52 -75.72 10.18
CA ALA A 189 -68.28 -74.56 10.61
C ALA A 189 -67.72 -73.90 11.88
N ARG A 190 -67.23 -74.71 12.83
CA ARG A 190 -66.59 -74.20 14.06
C ARG A 190 -65.15 -73.76 13.81
N ALA A 191 -64.43 -74.49 12.95
CA ALA A 191 -63.09 -74.08 12.50
C ALA A 191 -63.13 -72.70 11.83
N HIS A 192 -64.09 -72.45 10.93
CA HIS A 192 -64.24 -71.16 10.26
C HIS A 192 -64.53 -70.00 11.23
N ARG A 193 -65.39 -70.21 12.24
CA ARG A 193 -65.64 -69.21 13.29
C ARG A 193 -64.39 -68.92 14.11
N THR A 194 -63.60 -69.95 14.41
CA THR A 194 -62.33 -69.82 15.14
C THR A 194 -61.28 -69.10 14.30
N LYS A 195 -61.22 -69.39 13.00
CA LYS A 195 -60.38 -68.67 12.02
C LYS A 195 -60.70 -67.18 12.01
N LEU A 196 -61.96 -66.78 11.87
CA LEU A 196 -62.35 -65.36 11.89
C LEU A 196 -61.94 -64.65 13.19
N LYS A 197 -61.96 -65.37 14.32
CA LYS A 197 -61.50 -64.85 15.61
C LYS A 197 -59.97 -64.73 15.64
N ALA A 198 -59.24 -65.71 15.11
CA ALA A 198 -57.79 -65.69 14.99
C ALA A 198 -57.32 -64.56 14.05
N ASP A 199 -57.91 -64.42 12.87
CA ASP A 199 -57.57 -63.37 11.89
C ASP A 199 -57.78 -61.96 12.49
N ARG A 200 -58.83 -61.76 13.31
CA ARG A 200 -59.05 -60.50 14.06
C ARG A 200 -58.01 -60.24 15.15
N LEU A 201 -57.51 -61.29 15.81
CA LEU A 201 -56.46 -61.16 16.82
C LEU A 201 -55.11 -60.87 16.17
N GLU A 202 -54.84 -61.52 15.03
CA GLU A 202 -53.66 -61.29 14.21
C GLU A 202 -53.60 -59.84 13.72
N ALA A 203 -54.70 -59.29 13.18
CA ALA A 203 -54.75 -57.90 12.77
C ALA A 203 -54.40 -56.93 13.92
N LYS A 204 -54.94 -57.18 15.14
CA LYS A 204 -54.64 -56.35 16.33
C LYS A 204 -53.20 -56.48 16.81
N ASP A 205 -52.63 -57.67 16.77
CA ASP A 205 -51.24 -57.89 17.16
C ASP A 205 -50.26 -57.26 16.14
N VAL A 206 -50.59 -57.31 14.85
CA VAL A 206 -49.86 -56.60 13.79
C VAL A 206 -49.93 -55.08 13.98
N GLU A 207 -51.12 -54.52 14.24
CA GLU A 207 -51.27 -53.08 14.52
C GLU A 207 -50.44 -52.62 15.72
N ARG A 208 -50.51 -53.35 16.84
CA ARG A 208 -49.71 -53.04 18.04
C ARG A 208 -48.22 -53.11 17.77
N PHE A 209 -47.78 -54.12 17.01
CA PHE A 209 -46.38 -54.24 16.62
C PHE A 209 -45.96 -53.07 15.74
N MET A 210 -46.76 -52.70 14.75
CA MET A 210 -46.46 -51.54 13.90
C MET A 210 -46.38 -50.24 14.70
N GLN A 211 -47.29 -50.02 15.66
CA GLN A 211 -47.25 -48.85 16.54
C GLN A 211 -45.99 -48.82 17.39
N ALA A 212 -45.66 -49.93 18.08
CA ALA A 212 -44.44 -50.02 18.89
C ALA A 212 -43.16 -49.87 18.04
N LYS A 213 -43.18 -50.39 16.80
CA LYS A 213 -42.12 -50.24 15.81
C LYS A 213 -41.93 -48.75 15.48
N ILE A 214 -43.00 -48.06 15.08
CA ILE A 214 -42.98 -46.63 14.74
C ILE A 214 -42.46 -45.80 15.91
N GLU A 215 -43.00 -45.99 17.12
CA GLU A 215 -42.56 -45.23 18.30
C GLU A 215 -41.08 -45.42 18.63
N LEU A 216 -40.56 -46.65 18.52
CA LEU A 216 -39.14 -46.94 18.74
C LEU A 216 -38.26 -46.20 17.71
N PHE A 217 -38.68 -46.20 16.45
CA PHE A 217 -37.94 -45.55 15.38
C PHE A 217 -38.01 -44.04 15.45
N GLU A 218 -39.16 -43.45 15.74
CA GLU A 218 -39.30 -42.00 15.91
C GLU A 218 -38.34 -41.48 17.00
N ARG A 219 -38.26 -42.19 18.14
CA ARG A 219 -37.32 -41.85 19.22
C ARG A 219 -35.85 -41.97 18.77
N ARG A 220 -35.50 -43.03 18.05
CA ARG A 220 -34.13 -43.20 17.54
C ARG A 220 -33.78 -42.17 16.47
N GLU A 221 -34.71 -41.86 15.58
CA GLU A 221 -34.55 -40.86 14.53
C GLU A 221 -34.37 -39.47 15.12
N GLU A 222 -35.16 -39.11 16.14
CA GLU A 222 -35.01 -37.84 16.83
C GLU A 222 -33.63 -37.70 17.48
N LEU A 223 -33.16 -38.74 18.19
CA LEU A 223 -31.81 -38.75 18.77
C LEU A 223 -30.71 -38.63 17.70
N LEU A 224 -30.88 -39.33 16.57
CA LEU A 224 -29.94 -39.25 15.45
C LEU A 224 -29.91 -37.83 14.85
N ARG A 225 -31.07 -37.23 14.57
CA ARG A 225 -31.15 -35.85 14.08
C ARG A 225 -30.55 -34.85 15.06
N GLN A 226 -30.82 -35.00 16.36
CA GLN A 226 -30.23 -34.14 17.40
C GLN A 226 -28.70 -34.23 17.42
N LYS A 227 -28.15 -35.44 17.31
CA LYS A 227 -26.70 -35.67 17.20
C LYS A 227 -26.13 -34.99 15.94
N GLN A 228 -26.75 -35.17 14.78
CA GLN A 228 -26.32 -34.56 13.52
C GLN A 228 -26.35 -33.02 13.58
N GLN A 229 -27.41 -32.45 14.14
CA GLN A 229 -27.52 -31.01 14.37
C GLN A 229 -26.42 -30.50 15.32
N GLN A 230 -26.11 -31.25 16.38
CA GLN A 230 -25.06 -30.87 17.32
C GLN A 230 -23.67 -30.92 16.66
N GLU A 231 -23.40 -31.92 15.83
CA GLU A 231 -22.15 -32.03 15.07
C GLU A 231 -21.96 -30.84 14.12
N LEU A 232 -23.01 -30.49 13.36
CA LEU A 232 -23.00 -29.32 12.46
C LEU A 232 -22.79 -28.03 13.25
N ARG A 233 -23.49 -27.84 14.37
CA ARG A 233 -23.29 -26.66 15.23
C ARG A 233 -21.85 -26.55 15.74
N VAL A 234 -21.25 -27.66 16.16
CA VAL A 234 -19.86 -27.67 16.63
C VAL A 234 -18.90 -27.34 15.49
N LEU A 235 -19.12 -27.88 14.30
CA LEU A 235 -18.32 -27.57 13.11
C LEU A 235 -18.43 -26.09 12.75
N ASN A 236 -19.64 -25.56 12.64
CA ASN A 236 -19.88 -24.15 12.29
C ASN A 236 -19.22 -23.20 13.31
N ASN A 237 -19.37 -23.47 14.61
CA ASN A 237 -18.71 -22.68 15.65
C ASN A 237 -17.17 -22.72 15.51
N LYS A 238 -16.57 -23.84 15.09
CA LYS A 238 -15.13 -23.94 14.85
C LYS A 238 -14.73 -23.13 13.61
N ILE A 239 -15.50 -23.21 12.53
CA ILE A 239 -15.28 -22.45 11.29
C ILE A 239 -15.34 -20.96 11.59
N GLU A 240 -16.38 -20.48 12.26
CA GLU A 240 -16.56 -19.07 12.63
C GLU A 240 -15.43 -18.54 13.50
N ARG A 241 -15.02 -19.32 14.53
CA ARG A 241 -13.87 -18.93 15.38
C ARG A 241 -12.60 -18.79 14.57
N ARG A 242 -12.33 -19.74 13.67
CA ARG A 242 -11.15 -19.67 12.79
C ARG A 242 -11.24 -18.49 11.83
N ARG A 243 -12.39 -18.24 11.19
CA ARG A 243 -12.60 -17.05 10.34
C ARG A 243 -12.27 -15.76 11.09
N ALA A 244 -12.80 -15.60 12.31
CA ALA A 244 -12.52 -14.45 13.16
C ALA A 244 -11.02 -14.34 13.55
N GLU A 245 -10.33 -15.46 13.75
CA GLU A 245 -8.88 -15.48 13.96
C GLU A 245 -8.10 -15.03 12.72
N PHE A 246 -8.45 -15.54 11.54
CA PHE A 246 -7.86 -15.13 10.26
C PHE A 246 -8.06 -13.63 10.00
N GLU A 247 -9.26 -13.10 10.23
CA GLU A 247 -9.54 -11.66 10.12
C GLU A 247 -8.69 -10.82 11.08
N ARG A 248 -8.55 -11.28 12.33
CA ARG A 248 -7.68 -10.60 13.32
C ARG A 248 -6.21 -10.62 12.90
N LEU A 249 -5.72 -11.75 12.39
CA LEU A 249 -4.34 -11.87 11.91
C LEU A 249 -4.11 -10.98 10.68
N ARG A 250 -5.02 -11.00 9.71
CA ARG A 250 -4.98 -10.11 8.54
C ARG A 250 -4.91 -8.66 8.95
N LYS A 251 -5.77 -8.23 9.89
CA LYS A 251 -5.79 -6.87 10.38
C LYS A 251 -4.45 -6.49 11.05
N LYS A 252 -3.91 -7.36 11.90
CA LYS A 252 -2.62 -7.11 12.55
C LYS A 252 -1.48 -6.98 11.55
N GLU A 253 -1.40 -7.87 10.57
CA GLU A 253 -0.35 -7.80 9.54
C GLU A 253 -0.50 -6.58 8.64
N LEU A 254 -1.74 -6.19 8.31
CA LEU A 254 -2.05 -4.96 7.59
C LEU A 254 -1.59 -3.72 8.37
N ASP A 255 -1.86 -3.68 9.68
CA ASP A 255 -1.42 -2.58 10.56
C ASP A 255 0.11 -2.50 10.60
N LEU A 256 0.81 -3.64 10.66
CA LEU A 256 2.28 -3.70 10.62
C LEU A 256 2.84 -3.19 9.29
N LEU A 257 2.24 -3.61 8.16
CA LEU A 257 2.63 -3.14 6.83
C LEU A 257 2.47 -1.62 6.72
N PHE A 258 1.34 -1.09 7.21
CA PHE A 258 1.07 0.34 7.21
C PHE A 258 2.04 1.12 8.11
N GLN A 259 2.33 0.60 9.30
CA GLN A 259 3.33 1.20 10.19
C GLN A 259 4.72 1.21 9.57
N ARG A 260 5.12 0.14 8.88
CA ARG A 260 6.39 0.07 8.16
C ARG A 260 6.49 1.17 7.10
N TYR A 261 5.45 1.33 6.28
CA TYR A 261 5.36 2.41 5.30
C TYR A 261 5.46 3.79 5.94
N LEU A 262 4.70 4.06 7.00
CA LEU A 262 4.75 5.33 7.71
C LEU A 262 6.13 5.62 8.32
N ASN A 263 6.85 4.60 8.77
CA ASN A 263 8.21 4.78 9.30
C ASN A 263 9.17 5.19 8.20
N ILE A 264 9.19 4.46 7.08
CA ILE A 264 10.08 4.74 5.95
C ILE A 264 9.77 6.11 5.35
N ARG A 265 8.48 6.44 5.19
CA ARG A 265 8.05 7.75 4.70
C ARG A 265 8.54 8.88 5.61
N ARG A 266 8.39 8.75 6.93
CA ARG A 266 8.88 9.75 7.89
C ARG A 266 10.40 9.91 7.85
N GLU A 267 11.11 8.81 7.68
CA GLU A 267 12.57 8.82 7.52
C GLU A 267 12.98 9.54 6.22
N LEU A 268 12.33 9.25 5.10
CA LEU A 268 12.54 9.94 3.83
C LEU A 268 12.26 11.44 3.97
N GLU A 269 11.12 11.82 4.55
CA GLU A 269 10.77 13.22 4.81
C GLU A 269 11.82 13.93 5.69
N LEU A 270 12.35 13.25 6.70
CA LEU A 270 13.42 13.78 7.55
C LEU A 270 14.71 14.01 6.75
N GLN A 271 15.14 13.03 5.95
CA GLN A 271 16.31 13.14 5.09
C GLN A 271 16.16 14.32 4.11
N GLN A 272 15.02 14.42 3.44
CA GLN A 272 14.72 15.51 2.50
C GLN A 272 14.71 16.88 3.19
N ASN A 273 14.15 16.99 4.40
CA ASN A 273 14.16 18.22 5.19
C ASN A 273 15.59 18.64 5.57
N ILE A 274 16.46 17.70 5.94
CA ILE A 274 17.88 17.99 6.23
C ILE A 274 18.55 18.56 4.99
N ILE A 275 18.35 17.96 3.83
CA ILE A 275 18.95 18.44 2.58
C ILE A 275 18.38 19.83 2.25
N ARG A 276 17.06 20.02 2.32
CA ARG A 276 16.41 21.32 2.10
C ARG A 276 16.97 22.44 2.99
N ASN A 277 17.18 22.16 4.28
CA ASN A 277 17.76 23.13 5.21
C ASN A 277 19.22 23.49 4.85
N LYS A 278 20.03 22.50 4.46
CA LYS A 278 21.41 22.71 4.00
C LYS A 278 21.44 23.56 2.72
N THR A 279 20.63 23.20 1.73
CA THR A 279 20.55 23.91 0.45
C THR A 279 20.00 25.32 0.61
N GLY A 280 18.97 25.51 1.43
CA GLY A 280 18.44 26.85 1.76
C GLY A 280 19.47 27.76 2.43
N THR A 281 20.33 27.20 3.30
CA THR A 281 21.42 27.95 3.92
C THR A 281 22.49 28.38 2.90
N ILE A 282 22.79 27.52 1.92
CA ILE A 282 23.73 27.83 0.83
C ILE A 282 23.16 28.97 -0.02
N LEU A 283 21.92 28.84 -0.51
CA LEU A 283 21.25 29.88 -1.28
C LEU A 283 21.21 31.22 -0.55
N LEU A 284 20.88 31.22 0.75
CA LEU A 284 20.82 32.45 1.54
C LEU A 284 22.19 33.13 1.67
N LYS A 285 23.28 32.37 1.79
CA LYS A 285 24.65 32.91 1.81
C LYS A 285 25.01 33.54 0.47
N HIS A 286 24.61 32.94 -0.64
CA HIS A 286 24.91 33.47 -1.97
C HIS A 286 24.04 34.68 -2.32
N ALA A 287 22.78 34.70 -1.89
CA ALA A 287 21.86 35.84 -2.05
C ALA A 287 22.10 37.00 -1.08
N SER A 288 22.71 36.78 0.10
CA SER A 288 23.07 37.89 1.00
C SER A 288 24.35 38.61 0.56
N ASN A 289 25.23 37.91 -0.17
CA ASN A 289 26.44 38.49 -0.76
C ASN A 289 26.16 39.39 -2.00
N THR A 290 24.90 39.46 -2.46
CA THR A 290 24.47 40.37 -3.54
C THR A 290 23.80 41.65 -3.02
N LYS A 291 23.61 41.81 -1.71
CA LYS A 291 22.94 42.98 -1.09
C LYS A 291 23.81 44.25 -0.99
N SER A 292 24.83 44.42 -1.84
CA SER A 292 25.45 45.73 -2.02
C SER A 292 24.55 46.69 -2.83
N ASP A 293 23.55 46.18 -3.56
CA ASP A 293 22.68 47.01 -4.39
C ASP A 293 21.21 46.86 -3.97
N ALA A 294 20.67 47.94 -3.40
CA ALA A 294 19.38 48.02 -2.70
C ALA A 294 18.12 47.81 -3.58
N SER A 295 18.24 47.23 -4.78
CA SER A 295 17.14 47.05 -5.72
C SER A 295 16.68 45.58 -5.86
N GLY A 296 17.58 44.61 -5.68
CA GLY A 296 17.26 43.17 -5.85
C GLY A 296 16.60 42.50 -4.63
N SER A 297 16.65 43.16 -3.46
CA SER A 297 16.15 42.62 -2.20
C SER A 297 14.63 42.56 -2.07
N ALA A 298 13.87 43.29 -2.90
CA ALA A 298 12.41 43.31 -2.83
C ALA A 298 11.77 42.04 -3.43
N ALA A 299 12.29 41.54 -4.57
CA ALA A 299 11.73 40.38 -5.27
C ALA A 299 11.92 39.05 -4.51
N LEU A 300 12.99 38.93 -3.70
CA LEU A 300 13.27 37.71 -2.93
C LEU A 300 12.49 37.64 -1.60
N VAL A 301 12.13 38.78 -1.01
CA VAL A 301 11.29 38.83 0.20
C VAL A 301 9.84 38.46 -0.13
N GLU A 302 9.37 38.79 -1.33
CA GLU A 302 8.04 38.39 -1.81
C GLU A 302 7.93 36.87 -2.07
N SER A 303 8.98 36.25 -2.61
CA SER A 303 9.05 34.78 -2.75
C SER A 303 9.22 34.02 -1.42
N ALA A 304 9.80 34.66 -0.39
CA ALA A 304 9.86 34.10 0.96
C ALA A 304 8.48 34.07 1.66
N GLY A 305 7.54 34.93 1.24
CA GLY A 305 6.15 34.96 1.73
C GLY A 305 5.24 33.84 1.19
N SER A 306 5.66 33.13 0.13
CA SER A 306 4.87 32.08 -0.54
C SER A 306 4.95 30.69 0.12
N GLY A 307 5.57 30.57 1.30
CA GLY A 307 5.71 29.28 2.00
C GLY A 307 6.76 28.33 1.39
N ALA A 308 7.49 28.76 0.37
CA ALA A 308 8.58 28.00 -0.26
C ALA A 308 9.87 27.97 0.58
N PHE A 309 10.05 28.89 1.53
CA PHE A 309 11.17 28.89 2.47
C PHE A 309 10.65 29.18 3.87
N GLY A 310 10.59 28.13 4.69
CA GLY A 310 9.93 28.16 5.97
C GLY A 310 10.66 29.02 7.01
N LEU A 311 9.99 30.08 7.47
CA LEU A 311 9.93 30.45 8.88
C LEU A 311 8.50 30.87 9.21
N THR A 312 7.66 29.90 9.54
CA THR A 312 6.71 29.96 10.68
C THR A 312 5.94 28.67 10.76
N VAL A 313 6.25 27.90 11.80
CA VAL A 313 5.29 27.00 12.43
C VAL A 313 4.14 27.88 12.92
N LYS A 314 3.07 28.05 12.12
CA LYS A 314 1.77 28.43 12.67
C LYS A 314 1.15 27.17 13.26
N ARG A 315 1.34 27.06 14.57
CA ARG A 315 0.62 26.20 15.49
C ARG A 315 -0.87 26.25 15.13
N ARG A 316 -1.44 25.08 14.84
CA ARG A 316 -2.87 24.86 14.61
C ARG A 316 -3.65 25.43 15.80
N HIS A 317 -4.50 26.43 15.56
CA HIS A 317 -5.79 26.51 16.24
C HIS A 317 -6.79 25.94 15.25
N PHE A 318 -7.06 24.65 15.41
CA PHE A 318 -8.18 23.98 14.79
C PHE A 318 -9.16 23.73 15.93
N ASP A 319 -9.93 24.76 16.25
CA ASP A 319 -11.16 24.63 17.00
C ASP A 319 -12.20 25.51 16.33
N ASP A 320 -13.39 24.94 16.23
CA ASP A 320 -14.66 25.58 15.91
C ASP A 320 -15.04 25.75 14.43
N THR A 321 -15.40 24.63 13.78
CA THR A 321 -16.59 24.57 12.90
C THR A 321 -16.95 23.11 12.63
N THR A 322 -17.46 22.44 13.66
CA THR A 322 -18.19 21.18 13.50
C THR A 322 -19.40 21.17 14.43
N GLN A 323 -20.22 22.21 14.30
CA GLN A 323 -21.64 22.17 14.64
C GLN A 323 -22.46 22.51 13.40
N ARG A 324 -22.62 21.53 12.50
CA ARG A 324 -23.75 21.50 11.56
C ARG A 324 -23.91 20.11 10.94
N SER A 325 -24.26 19.14 11.76
CA SER A 325 -25.03 17.97 11.31
C SER A 325 -25.36 17.10 12.53
N SER A 326 -26.54 17.30 13.10
CA SER A 326 -27.25 16.25 13.81
C SER A 326 -28.72 16.25 13.37
N PRO A 327 -29.35 15.07 13.40
CA PRO A 327 -30.47 14.71 12.56
C PRO A 327 -31.81 15.15 13.17
N SER A 328 -32.78 15.42 12.29
CA SER A 328 -34.19 15.55 12.65
C SER A 328 -34.72 14.24 13.21
N ALA A 329 -35.07 14.23 14.49
CA ALA A 329 -35.86 13.17 15.12
C ALA A 329 -37.36 13.34 14.79
N PRO A 330 -38.14 12.25 14.80
CA PRO A 330 -39.55 12.25 14.39
C PRO A 330 -40.47 12.74 15.51
N GLN A 331 -41.46 13.55 15.15
CA GLN A 331 -42.61 13.85 16.02
C GLN A 331 -43.61 12.69 15.98
N GLU A 332 -43.87 12.13 17.15
CA GLU A 332 -45.13 11.46 17.48
C GLU A 332 -46.29 12.38 17.09
N ASN A 333 -47.26 11.84 16.35
CA ASN A 333 -48.60 12.38 16.32
C ASN A 333 -49.57 11.30 16.75
N ARG A 334 -50.27 11.60 17.84
CA ARG A 334 -51.46 10.89 18.31
C ARG A 334 -52.58 11.07 17.27
N GLY A 335 -53.28 9.97 16.99
CA GLY A 335 -54.48 9.89 16.17
C GLY A 335 -54.88 8.44 16.03
#